data_AF-A0A7D4Q2U8-F1
#
_entry.id   AF-A0A7D4Q2U8-F1
#
_cell.length_a   1.000
_cell.length_b   1.000
_cell.length_c   1.000
_cell.angle_alpha   90.00
_cell.angle_beta   90.00
_cell.angle_gamma   90.00
#
_symmetry.space_group_name_H-M   'P 1'
#
loop_
_entity.id
_entity.type
_entity.pdbx_description
1 polymer ?
#
loop_
_entity_poly.entity_id
_entity_poly.type
_entity_poly.pdbx_seq_one_letter_code
_entity_poly.pdbx_strand_id
1 'polypeptide(L)'
;MKHAFIFGTNVFLSNHRTISYNDGDSSTVFLTIRSFYHKNHGSPDQELVIDADIHTVDDHHPVRVTGNMVQDGADVHTVTEPNRIRLYHANHAEPMLDVYQLDRHEYAGLSSHITNEIHSQHPDPVFTIKGNFKVAGSHIYIENERMNIDHDSFANGVENFPDGVTLLTSEKVHGH
;
A
#
# COMPACT_ATOMS: atom_id res chain seq x y z
N MET A 1 13.05 6.33 11.49
CA MET A 1 11.60 6.64 11.44
C MET A 1 10.92 5.34 11.12
N LYS A 2 10.00 4.89 11.98
CA LYS A 2 9.33 3.58 11.81
C LYS A 2 7.94 3.86 11.24
N HIS A 3 7.55 3.16 10.19
CA HIS A 3 6.26 3.31 9.52
C HIS A 3 5.44 2.05 9.74
N ALA A 4 4.13 2.19 9.92
CA ALA A 4 3.20 1.06 9.93
C ALA A 4 2.42 1.01 8.62
N PHE A 5 2.37 -0.17 7.98
CA PHE A 5 1.56 -0.44 6.80
C PHE A 5 0.52 -1.50 7.14
N ILE A 6 -0.74 -1.18 6.90
CA ILE A 6 -1.88 -2.05 7.18
C ILE A 6 -2.44 -2.55 5.86
N PHE A 7 -2.51 -3.88 5.73
CA PHE A 7 -3.13 -4.59 4.61
C PHE A 7 -4.21 -5.52 5.17
N GLY A 8 -5.47 -5.17 4.95
CA GLY A 8 -6.59 -5.82 5.62
C GLY A 8 -6.46 -5.77 7.15
N THR A 9 -6.37 -6.93 7.79
CA THR A 9 -6.25 -7.06 9.26
C THR A 9 -4.80 -7.10 9.77
N ASN A 10 -3.82 -7.10 8.87
CA ASN A 10 -2.41 -7.27 9.23
C ASN A 10 -1.68 -5.93 9.25
N VAL A 11 -0.73 -5.77 10.18
CA VAL A 11 0.11 -4.58 10.32
C VAL A 11 1.59 -4.96 10.22
N PHE A 12 2.34 -4.20 9.43
CA PHE A 12 3.75 -4.40 9.17
C PHE A 12 4.54 -3.15 9.47
N LEU A 13 5.68 -3.31 10.12
CA LEU A 13 6.51 -2.21 10.60
C LEU A 13 7.82 -2.19 9.84
N SER A 14 8.08 -1.08 9.15
CA SER A 14 9.31 -0.93 8.38
C SER A 14 9.95 0.42 8.61
N ASN A 15 11.28 0.46 8.60
CA ASN A 15 12.05 1.71 8.54
C ASN A 15 12.12 2.29 7.12
N HIS A 16 11.63 1.54 6.13
CA HIS A 16 11.62 1.92 4.73
C HIS A 16 10.22 2.36 4.32
N ARG A 17 10.16 3.05 3.19
CA ARG A 17 8.93 3.68 2.66
C ARG A 17 8.39 2.94 1.44
N THR A 18 8.82 1.71 1.25
CA THR A 18 8.68 0.93 0.03
C THR A 18 7.89 -0.34 0.33
N ILE A 19 7.00 -0.67 -0.58
CA ILE A 19 6.28 -1.94 -0.60
C ILE A 19 6.62 -2.62 -1.92
N SER A 20 7.07 -3.86 -1.82
CA SER A 20 7.48 -4.69 -2.95
C SER A 20 6.62 -5.93 -3.05
N TYR A 21 6.54 -6.50 -4.24
CA TYR A 21 6.02 -7.84 -4.48
C TYR A 21 7.17 -8.74 -4.91
N ASN A 22 7.20 -9.97 -4.41
CA ASN A 22 8.22 -10.95 -4.75
C ASN A 22 7.57 -12.28 -5.16
N ASP A 23 7.84 -12.71 -6.40
CA ASP A 23 7.35 -13.94 -7.04
C ASP A 23 8.27 -15.16 -6.76
N GLY A 24 9.27 -14.95 -5.92
CA GLY A 24 10.32 -15.89 -5.54
C GLY A 24 11.56 -15.87 -6.45
N ASP A 25 11.50 -15.22 -7.61
CA ASP A 25 12.64 -15.10 -8.54
C ASP A 25 13.10 -13.63 -8.66
N SER A 26 12.17 -12.70 -8.51
CA SER A 26 12.38 -11.26 -8.58
C SER A 26 11.62 -10.52 -7.49
N SER A 27 12.12 -9.33 -7.12
CA SER A 27 11.44 -8.40 -6.22
C SER A 27 11.17 -7.10 -6.96
N THR A 28 9.90 -6.72 -7.05
CA THR A 28 9.42 -5.53 -7.74
C THR A 28 8.85 -4.55 -6.73
N VAL A 29 9.48 -3.38 -6.57
CA VAL A 29 8.91 -2.28 -5.79
C VAL A 29 7.73 -1.69 -6.57
N PHE A 30 6.53 -1.73 -6.00
CA PHE A 30 5.33 -1.22 -6.67
C PHE A 30 4.73 0.01 -6.00
N LEU A 31 5.12 0.33 -4.76
CA LEU A 31 4.66 1.51 -4.05
C LEU A 31 5.78 2.12 -3.21
N THR A 32 5.98 3.42 -3.33
CA THR A 32 6.93 4.20 -2.54
C THR A 32 6.26 5.43 -1.94
N ILE A 33 6.36 5.62 -0.64
CA ILE A 33 5.93 6.85 0.05
C ILE A 33 7.08 7.87 0.01
N ARG A 34 6.87 8.97 -0.72
CA ARG A 34 7.86 10.04 -0.93
C ARG A 34 7.83 11.07 0.19
N SER A 35 6.64 11.48 0.60
CA SER A 35 6.41 12.35 1.76
C SER A 35 5.18 11.93 2.54
N PHE A 36 5.11 12.38 3.78
CA PHE A 36 4.01 12.11 4.70
C PHE A 36 3.16 13.36 4.85
N TYR A 37 1.86 13.18 5.07
CA TYR A 37 1.02 14.29 5.48
C TYR A 37 1.49 14.82 6.83
N HIS A 38 1.77 16.12 6.88
CA HIS A 38 2.07 16.81 8.11
C HIS A 38 1.43 18.20 8.07
N LYS A 39 0.54 18.45 9.02
CA LYS A 39 -0.07 19.76 9.20
C LYS A 39 0.98 20.73 9.74
N ASN A 40 1.27 21.78 8.98
CA ASN A 40 2.28 22.76 9.34
C ASN A 40 1.63 24.01 9.92
N HIS A 41 2.07 24.44 11.10
CA HIS A 41 1.63 25.70 11.68
C HIS A 41 2.45 26.86 11.09
N GLY A 42 1.83 27.65 10.20
CA GLY A 42 2.44 28.87 9.64
C GLY A 42 3.22 28.67 8.32
N SER A 43 3.17 27.47 7.74
CA SER A 43 3.57 27.19 6.36
C SER A 43 2.57 26.23 5.73
N PRO A 44 2.56 26.05 4.39
CA PRO A 44 1.67 25.08 3.76
C PRO A 44 1.85 23.68 4.35
N ASP A 45 0.74 22.96 4.51
CA ASP A 45 0.76 21.56 4.91
C ASP A 45 1.64 20.77 3.95
N GLN A 46 2.43 19.85 4.50
CA GLN A 46 3.11 18.86 3.68
C GLN A 46 2.09 17.79 3.32
N GLU A 47 1.92 17.51 2.03
CA GLU A 47 0.99 16.50 1.55
C GLU A 47 1.66 15.11 1.49
N LEU A 48 0.82 14.07 1.56
CA LEU A 48 1.20 12.70 1.21
C LEU A 48 1.54 12.65 -0.28
N VAL A 49 2.73 12.14 -0.59
CA VAL A 49 3.16 11.94 -1.98
C VAL A 49 3.61 10.50 -2.15
N ILE A 50 3.13 9.85 -3.21
CA ILE A 50 3.47 8.47 -3.56
C ILE A 50 3.99 8.36 -5.00
N ASP A 51 4.82 7.34 -5.21
CA ASP A 51 5.08 6.75 -6.51
C ASP A 51 4.48 5.35 -6.52
N ALA A 52 3.89 4.93 -7.64
CA ALA A 52 3.35 3.58 -7.79
C ALA A 52 3.64 3.01 -9.19
N ASP A 53 3.85 1.71 -9.26
CA ASP A 53 4.07 0.96 -10.51
C ASP A 53 3.25 -0.33 -10.44
N ILE A 54 2.07 -0.29 -11.03
CA ILE A 54 1.07 -1.37 -10.98
C ILE A 54 0.49 -1.59 -12.37
N HIS A 55 -0.33 -2.62 -12.53
CA HIS A 55 -1.10 -2.87 -13.75
C HIS A 55 -2.59 -2.95 -13.41
N THR A 56 -3.43 -2.58 -14.36
CA THR A 56 -4.88 -2.81 -14.29
C THR A 56 -5.19 -4.32 -14.28
N VAL A 57 -6.28 -4.72 -13.64
CA VAL A 57 -6.67 -6.13 -13.56
C VAL A 57 -7.25 -6.64 -14.87
N ASP A 58 -8.08 -5.83 -15.53
CA ASP A 58 -8.92 -6.27 -16.65
C ASP A 58 -8.15 -6.44 -17.96
N ASP A 59 -7.30 -5.48 -18.28
CA ASP A 59 -6.61 -5.39 -19.57
C ASP A 59 -5.08 -5.32 -19.46
N HIS A 60 -4.55 -5.49 -18.24
CA HIS A 60 -3.12 -5.55 -17.97
C HIS A 60 -2.33 -4.33 -18.46
N HIS A 61 -2.97 -3.17 -18.56
CA HIS A 61 -2.26 -1.94 -18.91
C HIS A 61 -1.36 -1.49 -17.75
N PRO A 62 -0.10 -1.10 -18.04
CA PRO A 62 0.78 -0.53 -17.03
C PRO A 62 0.24 0.83 -16.57
N VAL A 63 0.28 1.04 -15.26
CA VAL A 63 -0.11 2.27 -14.59
C VAL A 63 1.06 2.73 -13.75
N ARG A 64 1.69 3.83 -14.18
CA ARG A 64 2.81 4.44 -13.48
C ARG A 64 2.39 5.77 -12.88
N VAL A 65 2.56 5.91 -11.58
CA VAL A 65 2.34 7.16 -10.84
C VAL A 65 3.67 7.65 -10.32
N THR A 66 3.96 8.94 -10.53
CA THR A 66 5.14 9.61 -9.98
C THR A 66 4.70 10.93 -9.37
N GLY A 67 4.96 11.10 -8.08
CA GLY A 67 4.55 12.29 -7.35
C GLY A 67 3.04 12.55 -7.38
N ASN A 68 2.23 11.51 -7.14
CA ASN A 68 0.76 11.51 -7.26
C ASN A 68 0.20 11.73 -8.68
N MET A 69 1.03 11.92 -9.71
CA MET A 69 0.59 12.11 -11.09
C MET A 69 0.74 10.84 -11.92
N VAL A 70 -0.33 10.44 -12.61
CA VAL A 70 -0.29 9.37 -13.61
C VAL A 70 0.62 9.79 -14.78
N GLN A 71 1.64 9.01 -15.05
CA GLN A 71 2.58 9.16 -16.17
C GLN A 71 2.18 8.28 -17.35
N ASP A 72 1.84 7.03 -17.03
CA ASP A 72 1.43 6.00 -17.97
C ASP A 72 0.17 5.32 -17.41
N GLY A 73 -0.76 4.94 -18.28
CA GLY A 73 -2.06 4.37 -17.91
C GLY A 73 -3.20 5.17 -18.53
N ALA A 74 -3.60 4.78 -19.75
CA ALA A 74 -4.82 5.32 -20.35
C ALA A 74 -5.99 5.08 -19.40
N ASP A 75 -6.90 6.05 -19.32
CA ASP A 75 -8.12 5.92 -18.52
C ASP A 75 -7.92 5.77 -17.00
N VAL A 76 -6.73 6.03 -16.46
CA VAL A 76 -6.51 6.12 -15.02
C VAL A 76 -6.39 7.57 -14.57
N HIS A 77 -7.02 7.90 -13.43
CA HIS A 77 -6.86 9.20 -12.80
C HIS A 77 -6.59 9.08 -11.30
N THR A 78 -5.90 10.08 -10.75
CA THR A 78 -5.64 10.21 -9.31
C THR A 78 -6.63 11.19 -8.69
N VAL A 79 -7.19 10.83 -7.54
CA VAL A 79 -7.85 11.76 -6.62
C VAL A 79 -6.94 11.94 -5.40
N THR A 80 -6.55 13.18 -5.13
CA THR A 80 -5.59 13.53 -4.08
C THR A 80 -6.27 14.34 -2.97
N GLU A 81 -6.17 13.85 -1.75
CA GLU A 81 -6.44 14.57 -0.51
C GLU A 81 -5.12 14.69 0.27
N PRO A 82 -4.98 15.64 1.22
CA PRO A 82 -3.71 15.90 1.89
C PRO A 82 -3.05 14.65 2.51
N ASN A 83 -3.86 13.71 3.01
CA ASN A 83 -3.42 12.45 3.62
C ASN A 83 -3.88 11.18 2.87
N ARG A 84 -4.50 11.30 1.69
CA ARG A 84 -5.04 10.15 0.96
C ARG A 84 -4.85 10.27 -0.54
N ILE A 85 -4.34 9.21 -1.16
CA ILE A 85 -4.19 9.12 -2.62
C ILE A 85 -4.99 7.93 -3.11
N ARG A 86 -5.89 8.18 -4.07
CA ARG A 86 -6.73 7.15 -4.68
C ARG A 86 -6.53 7.14 -6.19
N LEU A 87 -6.28 5.95 -6.74
CA LEU A 87 -6.19 5.72 -8.18
C LEU A 87 -7.46 5.02 -8.65
N TYR A 88 -8.05 5.54 -9.71
CA TYR A 88 -9.28 5.03 -10.30
C TYR A 88 -9.07 4.73 -11.78
N HIS A 89 -9.49 3.54 -12.19
CA HIS A 89 -9.69 3.25 -13.61
C HIS A 89 -10.99 3.92 -14.09
N ALA A 90 -11.06 4.28 -15.37
CA ALA A 90 -12.22 4.98 -15.90
C ALA A 90 -13.47 4.13 -15.72
N ASN A 91 -14.55 4.80 -15.31
CA ASN A 91 -15.85 4.20 -15.08
C ASN A 91 -15.93 3.23 -13.90
N HIS A 92 -14.88 3.10 -13.07
CA HIS A 92 -14.93 2.30 -11.84
C HIS A 92 -15.26 3.21 -10.65
N ALA A 93 -16.22 2.80 -9.82
CA ALA A 93 -16.60 3.54 -8.62
C ALA A 93 -15.63 3.31 -7.45
N GLU A 94 -14.98 2.14 -7.43
CA GLU A 94 -14.00 1.77 -6.41
C GLU A 94 -12.57 2.05 -6.89
N PRO A 95 -11.68 2.51 -5.99
CA PRO A 95 -10.30 2.74 -6.34
C PRO A 95 -9.57 1.42 -6.58
N MET A 96 -8.74 1.38 -7.61
CA MET A 96 -7.81 0.26 -7.82
C MET A 96 -6.61 0.31 -6.89
N LEU A 97 -6.24 1.49 -6.38
CA LEU A 97 -5.28 1.64 -5.30
C LEU A 97 -5.71 2.80 -4.40
N ASP A 98 -5.71 2.60 -3.10
CA ASP A 98 -6.04 3.59 -2.09
C ASP A 98 -4.99 3.54 -0.98
N VAL A 99 -4.23 4.62 -0.89
CA VAL A 99 -3.16 4.82 0.09
C VAL A 99 -3.59 5.92 1.04
N TYR A 100 -3.84 5.54 2.30
CA TYR A 100 -4.35 6.47 3.29
C TYR A 100 -3.46 6.55 4.52
N GLN A 101 -3.01 7.76 4.89
CA GLN A 101 -2.28 8.02 6.13
C GLN A 101 -3.27 8.35 7.25
N LEU A 102 -3.41 7.42 8.20
CA LEU A 102 -4.28 7.57 9.36
C LEU A 102 -3.69 8.54 10.38
N ASP A 103 -4.54 9.39 10.94
CA ASP A 103 -4.23 10.11 12.16
C ASP A 103 -4.46 9.24 13.42
N ARG A 104 -4.10 9.80 14.59
CA ARG A 104 -4.21 9.08 15.87
C ARG A 104 -5.65 8.76 16.29
N HIS A 105 -6.59 9.62 15.93
CA HIS A 105 -8.00 9.40 16.22
C HIS A 105 -8.54 8.29 15.32
N GLU A 106 -8.11 8.24 14.06
CA GLU A 106 -8.57 7.26 13.09
C GLU A 106 -8.07 5.85 13.38
N TYR A 107 -6.76 5.67 13.63
CA TYR A 107 -6.26 4.33 13.91
C TYR A 107 -6.71 3.79 15.27
N ALA A 108 -7.13 4.66 16.21
CA ALA A 108 -7.71 4.23 17.49
C ALA A 108 -9.06 3.48 17.32
N GLY A 109 -9.73 3.65 16.16
CA GLY A 109 -10.95 2.92 15.81
C GLY A 109 -10.71 1.54 15.18
N LEU A 110 -9.44 1.14 14.97
CA LEU A 110 -9.12 -0.17 14.40
C LEU A 110 -9.27 -1.29 15.43
N SER A 111 -9.13 -2.54 14.97
CA SER A 111 -9.20 -3.71 15.84
C SER A 111 -8.18 -3.64 16.98
N SER A 112 -8.50 -4.27 18.12
CA SER A 112 -7.60 -4.33 19.27
C SER A 112 -6.24 -4.93 18.93
N HIS A 113 -6.20 -5.87 17.98
CA HIS A 113 -4.95 -6.46 17.50
C HIS A 113 -4.04 -5.42 16.84
N ILE A 114 -4.56 -4.64 15.88
CA ILE A 114 -3.78 -3.62 15.17
C ILE A 114 -3.38 -2.49 16.12
N THR A 115 -4.30 -2.02 16.95
CA THR A 115 -4.04 -0.91 17.88
C THR A 115 -3.00 -1.27 18.93
N ASN A 116 -3.00 -2.50 19.45
CA ASN A 116 -1.99 -2.97 20.39
C ASN A 116 -0.58 -2.97 19.78
N GLU A 117 -0.43 -3.40 18.52
CA GLU A 117 0.86 -3.40 17.84
C GLU A 117 1.36 -1.97 17.59
N ILE A 118 0.49 -1.07 17.11
CA ILE A 118 0.81 0.35 16.94
C ILE A 118 1.24 0.97 18.26
N HIS A 119 0.51 0.71 19.35
CA HIS A 119 0.86 1.21 20.68
C HIS A 119 2.17 0.64 21.22
N SER A 120 2.48 -0.63 20.98
CA SER A 120 3.73 -1.25 21.45
C SER A 120 4.95 -0.71 20.70
N GLN A 121 4.77 -0.33 19.44
CA GLN A 121 5.90 -0.07 18.53
C GLN A 121 6.11 1.40 18.21
N HIS A 122 5.11 2.23 18.51
CA HIS A 122 5.09 3.67 18.30
C HIS A 122 5.60 4.09 16.91
N PRO A 123 4.96 3.63 15.81
CA PRO A 123 5.29 4.10 14.48
C PRO A 123 4.97 5.60 14.34
N ASP A 124 5.73 6.27 13.47
CA ASP A 124 5.61 7.70 13.19
C ASP A 124 4.34 7.97 12.33
N PRO A 125 4.27 7.51 11.05
CA PRO A 125 3.01 7.43 10.32
C PRO A 125 2.45 5.99 10.26
N VAL A 126 1.13 5.91 10.12
CA VAL A 126 0.36 4.67 9.92
C VAL A 126 -0.40 4.77 8.61
N PHE A 127 -0.26 3.79 7.73
CA PHE A 127 -0.91 3.73 6.42
C PHE A 127 -1.87 2.56 6.32
N THR A 128 -3.03 2.76 5.72
CA THR A 128 -3.83 1.66 5.15
C THR A 128 -3.65 1.63 3.65
N ILE A 129 -3.36 0.45 3.11
CA ILE A 129 -3.28 0.22 1.67
C ILE A 129 -4.44 -0.69 1.29
N LYS A 130 -5.23 -0.29 0.30
CA LYS A 130 -6.32 -1.08 -0.28
C LYS A 130 -6.24 -1.02 -1.79
N GLY A 131 -6.84 -1.97 -2.48
CA GLY A 131 -6.90 -1.93 -3.92
C GLY A 131 -7.11 -3.27 -4.59
N ASN A 132 -7.25 -3.20 -5.91
CA ASN A 132 -7.43 -4.33 -6.79
C ASN A 132 -6.59 -4.08 -8.06
N PHE A 133 -5.39 -4.66 -8.13
CA PHE A 133 -4.39 -4.35 -9.15
C PHE A 133 -3.46 -5.54 -9.40
N LYS A 134 -2.59 -5.43 -10.40
CA LYS A 134 -1.56 -6.44 -10.70
C LYS A 134 -0.15 -5.89 -10.50
N VAL A 135 0.78 -6.73 -10.06
CA VAL A 135 2.21 -6.43 -9.98
C VAL A 135 2.98 -7.65 -10.47
N ALA A 136 3.91 -7.46 -11.40
CA ALA A 136 4.68 -8.54 -12.02
C ALA A 136 3.80 -9.71 -12.55
N GLY A 137 2.59 -9.41 -13.02
CA GLY A 137 1.62 -10.40 -13.51
C GLY A 137 0.69 -10.99 -12.45
N SER A 138 1.06 -10.93 -11.17
CA SER A 138 0.24 -11.43 -10.07
C SER A 138 -0.85 -10.46 -9.64
N HIS A 139 -2.03 -10.99 -9.37
CA HIS A 139 -3.21 -10.25 -8.93
C HIS A 139 -3.16 -10.01 -7.43
N ILE A 140 -3.11 -8.74 -7.02
CA ILE A 140 -3.13 -8.29 -5.64
C ILE A 140 -4.49 -7.65 -5.35
N TYR A 141 -5.18 -8.20 -4.36
CA TYR A 141 -6.45 -7.68 -3.88
C TYR A 141 -6.42 -7.48 -2.38
N ILE A 142 -6.58 -6.23 -1.95
CA ILE A 142 -6.53 -5.83 -0.54
C ILE A 142 -7.79 -5.04 -0.20
N GLU A 143 -8.57 -5.55 0.74
CA GLU A 143 -9.74 -4.90 1.32
C GLU A 143 -9.66 -4.90 2.85
N ASN A 144 -10.63 -4.24 3.51
CA ASN A 144 -10.67 -4.00 4.97
C ASN A 144 -10.26 -5.21 5.82
N GLU A 145 -10.68 -6.42 5.44
CA GLU A 145 -10.47 -7.61 6.26
C GLU A 145 -9.55 -8.65 5.62
N ARG A 146 -9.22 -8.49 4.33
CA ARG A 146 -8.62 -9.57 3.53
C ARG A 146 -7.56 -9.04 2.58
N MET A 147 -6.53 -9.85 2.40
CA MET A 147 -5.51 -9.65 1.40
C MET A 147 -5.30 -10.98 0.66
N ASN A 148 -5.49 -10.94 -0.65
CA ASN A 148 -5.31 -12.08 -1.53
C ASN A 148 -4.25 -11.80 -2.58
N ILE A 149 -3.48 -12.82 -2.93
CA ILE A 149 -2.57 -12.81 -4.07
C ILE A 149 -2.92 -14.02 -4.94
N ASP A 150 -3.19 -13.80 -6.23
CA ASP A 150 -3.52 -14.86 -7.21
C ASP A 150 -4.63 -15.84 -6.79
N HIS A 151 -5.63 -15.35 -6.04
CA HIS A 151 -6.79 -16.08 -5.48
C HIS A 151 -6.53 -16.89 -4.20
N ASP A 152 -5.31 -16.87 -3.65
CA ASP A 152 -5.05 -17.40 -2.33
C ASP A 152 -5.56 -16.43 -1.27
N SER A 153 -6.45 -16.94 -0.40
CA SER A 153 -7.27 -16.14 0.53
C SER A 153 -6.49 -15.54 1.70
N PHE A 154 -5.21 -15.87 1.79
CA PHE A 154 -4.24 -15.28 2.69
C PHE A 154 -2.89 -15.26 1.95
N ALA A 155 -2.39 -14.06 1.66
CA ALA A 155 -0.98 -13.88 1.39
C ALA A 155 -0.19 -14.34 2.64
N ASN A 156 0.19 -15.61 2.70
CA ASN A 156 0.89 -16.21 3.83
C ASN A 156 2.29 -15.63 4.07
N GLY A 157 2.77 -14.73 3.21
CA GLY A 157 4.08 -14.13 3.35
C GLY A 157 4.02 -12.63 3.08
N VAL A 158 3.52 -11.85 4.02
CA VAL A 158 3.96 -10.46 4.07
C VAL A 158 5.05 -10.38 5.14
N GLU A 159 6.24 -9.97 4.73
CA GLU A 159 7.43 -9.96 5.59
C GLU A 159 8.08 -8.59 5.60
N ASN A 160 8.67 -8.24 6.73
CA ASN A 160 9.58 -7.09 6.82
C ASN A 160 10.96 -7.53 6.34
N PHE A 161 11.37 -7.05 5.17
CA PHE A 161 12.72 -7.25 4.67
C PHE A 161 13.61 -6.04 5.00
N PRO A 162 14.95 -6.16 4.88
CA PRO A 162 15.87 -5.05 5.11
C PRO A 162 15.60 -3.80 4.26
N ASP A 163 14.80 -3.90 3.19
CA ASP A 163 14.54 -2.81 2.24
C ASP A 163 13.08 -2.33 2.22
N GLY A 164 12.18 -2.87 3.04
CA GLY A 164 10.74 -2.59 2.90
C GLY A 164 9.80 -3.64 3.48
N VAL A 165 8.51 -3.46 3.20
CA VAL A 165 7.53 -4.53 3.31
C VAL A 165 7.50 -5.27 1.98
N THR A 166 7.55 -6.60 2.01
CA THR A 166 7.45 -7.42 0.79
C THR A 166 6.25 -8.34 0.90
N LEU A 167 5.44 -8.36 -0.16
CA LEU A 167 4.34 -9.28 -0.36
C LEU A 167 4.83 -10.51 -1.13
N LEU A 168 4.51 -11.72 -0.66
CA LEU A 168 4.97 -13.00 -1.19
C LEU A 168 3.79 -13.89 -1.60
N THR A 169 3.99 -14.70 -2.63
CA THR A 169 3.08 -15.80 -3.01
C THR A 169 3.19 -17.00 -2.05
N SER A 170 2.07 -17.71 -1.84
CA SER A 170 1.94 -18.81 -0.89
C SER A 170 2.78 -20.05 -1.24
N GLU A 171 3.17 -20.21 -2.51
CA GLU A 171 3.81 -21.45 -3.01
C GLU A 171 5.26 -21.66 -2.54
N LYS A 172 5.93 -20.66 -1.95
CA LYS A 172 7.38 -20.74 -1.62
C LYS A 172 7.74 -20.58 -0.13
N VAL A 173 6.78 -20.64 0.80
CA VAL A 173 7.06 -20.57 2.25
C VAL A 173 7.60 -21.91 2.82
N HIS A 174 7.70 -22.98 2.01
CA HIS A 174 8.30 -24.26 2.40
C HIS A 174 9.58 -24.54 1.61
N GLY A 175 10.71 -24.00 2.11
CA GLY A 175 12.00 -24.18 1.47
C GLY A 175 13.20 -23.82 2.37
N HIS A 176 13.23 -24.32 3.61
CA HIS A 176 14.45 -24.40 4.40
C HIS A 176 14.54 -25.76 5.11
#